data_AF-A0A317Z8X3-F1
#
_entry.id   AF-A0A317Z8X3-F1
#
_cell.length_a   1.000
_cell.length_b   1.000
_cell.length_c   1.000
_cell.angle_alpha   90.00
_cell.angle_beta   90.00
_cell.angle_gamma   90.00
#
_symmetry.space_group_name_H-M   'P 1'
#
loop_
_entity.id
_entity.type
_entity.pdbx_description
1 polymer ?
#
loop_
_entity_poly.entity_id
_entity_poly.type
_entity_poly.pdbx_seq_one_letter_code
_entity_poly.pdbx_strand_id
1 'polypeptide(L)' 'MKQINRCIPILWLVSIVTLALFYTQLPAQVGTHLNFNGDVDGWGAKSQLWIIPVIFLV' A
#
# COMPACT_ATOMS: atom_id res chain seq x y z
N MET A 1 14.71 -28.66 -3.24
CA MET A 1 14.01 -27.71 -2.33
C MET A 1 13.79 -26.42 -3.10
N LYS A 2 12.56 -25.90 -3.23
CA LYS A 2 12.32 -24.60 -3.90
C LYS A 2 13.01 -23.50 -3.09
N GLN A 3 13.82 -22.66 -3.73
CA GLN A 3 14.36 -21.47 -3.09
C GLN A 3 13.20 -20.51 -2.83
N ILE A 4 12.88 -20.28 -1.56
CA ILE A 4 11.91 -19.26 -1.15
C ILE A 4 12.66 -17.93 -1.11
N ASN A 5 12.21 -16.97 -1.91
CA ASN A 5 12.76 -15.62 -1.90
C ASN A 5 12.38 -14.91 -0.60
N ARG A 6 13.30 -14.90 0.36
CA ARG A 6 13.10 -14.33 1.70
C ARG A 6 12.88 -12.81 1.68
N CYS A 7 13.26 -12.12 0.61
CA CYS A 7 13.07 -10.67 0.51
C CYS A 7 11.59 -10.28 0.36
N ILE A 8 10.79 -11.10 -0.32
CA ILE A 8 9.36 -10.82 -0.54
C ILE A 8 8.59 -10.65 0.77
N PRO A 9 8.60 -11.62 1.72
CA PRO A 9 7.87 -11.45 2.97
C PRO A 9 8.42 -10.31 3.84
N ILE A 10 9.72 -10.01 3.75
CA ILE A 10 10.32 -8.87 4.47
C ILE A 10 9.77 -7.55 3.90
N LEU A 11 9.80 -7.37 2.58
CA LEU A 11 9.27 -6.17 1.93
C LEU A 11 7.77 -6.00 2.14
N TRP A 12 7.02 -7.11 2.13
CA TRP A 12 5.59 -7.12 2.48
C TRP A 12 5.34 -6.68 3.92
N LEU A 13 6.12 -7.17 4.89
CA LEU A 13 5.99 -6.74 6.28
C LEU A 13 6.35 -5.25 6.45
N VAL A 14 7.42 -4.80 5.80
CA VAL A 14 7.84 -3.38 5.82
C VAL A 14 6.73 -2.47 5.29
N SER A 15 6.01 -2.84 4.23
CA SER A 15 4.92 -2.01 3.70
C SER A 15 3.75 -1.90 4.68
N ILE A 16 3.38 -2.98 5.36
CA ILE A 16 2.32 -2.99 6.39
C ILE A 16 2.71 -2.10 7.57
N VAL A 17 3.93 -2.28 8.09
CA VAL A 17 4.44 -1.49 9.22
C VAL A 17 4.48 -0.01 8.85
N THR A 18 4.93 0.31 7.63
CA THR A 18 4.96 1.70 7.15
C THR A 18 3.55 2.29 7.10
N LEU A 19 2.58 1.59 6.50
CA LEU A 19 1.20 2.07 6.46
C LEU A 19 0.66 2.29 7.87
N ALA A 20 0.87 1.34 8.79
CA ALA A 20 0.39 1.44 10.17
C ALA A 20 0.97 2.64 10.93
N LEU A 21 2.28 2.91 10.80
CA LEU A 21 2.96 4.01 11.49
C LEU A 21 2.44 5.40 11.07
N PHE A 22 2.08 5.56 9.80
CA PHE A 22 1.64 6.85 9.26
C PHE A 22 0.12 6.96 9.09
N TYR A 23 -0.66 5.89 9.30
CA TYR A 23 -2.09 5.83 8.98
C TYR A 23 -2.95 6.92 9.62
N THR A 24 -2.64 7.28 10.88
CA THR A 24 -3.38 8.29 11.63
C THR A 24 -3.14 9.70 11.11
N GLN A 25 -1.98 9.93 10.49
CA GLN A 25 -1.58 11.21 9.90
C GLN A 25 -2.17 11.42 8.50
N LEU A 26 -2.65 10.34 7.86
CA LEU A 26 -3.26 10.44 6.54
C LEU A 26 -4.62 11.17 6.61
N PRO A 27 -4.91 12.04 5.63
CA PRO A 27 -6.23 12.63 5.47
C PRO A 27 -7.29 11.53 5.26
N ALA A 28 -8.57 11.86 5.49
CA ALA A 28 -9.66 10.92 5.29
C ALA A 28 -9.72 10.37 3.84
N GLN A 29 -9.28 11.18 2.88
CA GLN A 29 -9.22 10.85 1.46
C GLN A 29 -7.80 11.02 0.92
N VAL A 30 -7.35 10.06 0.11
CA VAL A 30 -6.01 10.01 -0.49
C VAL A 30 -6.11 9.81 -2.00
N GLY A 31 -5.08 10.22 -2.74
CA GLY A 31 -4.98 9.92 -4.16
C GLY A 31 -4.77 8.43 -4.39
N THR A 32 -5.63 7.83 -5.22
CA THR A 32 -5.61 6.39 -5.55
C THR A 32 -5.31 6.13 -7.02
N HIS A 33 -5.40 7.16 -7.86
CA HIS A 33 -5.09 7.12 -9.28
C HIS A 33 -4.39 8.43 -9.68
N LEU A 34 -3.45 8.31 -10.60
CA LEU A 34 -2.71 9.45 -11.16
C LEU A 34 -3.00 9.50 -12.67
N ASN A 35 -3.17 10.71 -13.20
CA ASN A 35 -3.29 10.93 -14.63
C ASN A 35 -1.91 10.81 -15.32
N PHE A 36 -1.89 10.97 -16.65
CA PHE A 36 -0.64 10.91 -17.42
C PHE A 36 0.39 11.99 -17.07
N ASN A 37 -0.02 13.10 -16.45
CA ASN A 37 0.88 14.17 -16.00
C ASN A 37 1.42 13.89 -14.58
N GLY A 38 0.95 12.85 -13.90
CA GLY A 38 1.29 12.54 -12.52
C GLY A 38 0.45 13.28 -11.48
N ASP A 39 -0.58 14.03 -11.89
CA ASP A 39 -1.52 14.65 -10.96
C ASP A 39 -2.54 13.63 -10.47
N VAL A 40 -3.00 13.80 -9.23
CA VAL A 40 -4.09 12.99 -8.68
C VAL A 40 -5.41 13.35 -9.37
N ASP A 41 -5.96 12.42 -10.14
CA ASP A 41 -7.28 12.54 -10.78
C ASP A 41 -8.31 11.53 -10.24
N GLY A 42 -7.89 10.61 -9.36
CA GLY A 42 -8.77 9.71 -8.63
C GLY A 42 -8.47 9.71 -7.14
N TRP A 43 -9.53 9.78 -6.34
CA TRP A 43 -9.46 9.90 -4.89
C TRP A 43 -10.29 8.81 -4.20
N GLY A 44 -9.79 8.31 -3.07
CA GLY A 44 -10.43 7.24 -2.32
C GLY A 44 -10.26 7.39 -0.82
N ALA A 45 -11.03 6.62 -0.04
CA ALA A 45 -10.91 6.62 1.42
C ALA A 45 -9.56 6.01 1.83
N LYS A 46 -8.89 6.58 2.84
CA LYS A 46 -7.60 6.04 3.32
C LYS A 46 -7.67 4.58 3.77
N SER A 47 -8.85 4.10 4.17
CA SER A 47 -9.09 2.71 4.53
C SER A 47 -8.85 1.74 3.37
N GLN A 48 -8.98 2.19 2.11
CA GLN A 48 -8.73 1.36 0.93
C GLN A 48 -7.25 0.96 0.80
N LEU A 49 -6.31 1.69 1.43
CA LEU A 49 -4.89 1.35 1.42
C LEU A 49 -4.59 -0.01 2.06
N TRP A 50 -5.47 -0.50 2.96
CA TRP A 50 -5.32 -1.82 3.58
C TRP A 50 -5.60 -2.99 2.63
N ILE A 51 -6.21 -2.74 1.47
CA ILE A 51 -6.42 -3.77 0.44
C ILE A 51 -5.08 -4.22 -0.16
N ILE A 52 -4.13 -3.29 -0.31
CA ILE A 52 -2.82 -3.51 -0.93
C ILE A 52 -2.07 -4.71 -0.28
N PRO A 53 -1.80 -4.72 1.04
CA PRO A 53 -1.11 -5.83 1.67
C PRO A 53 -1.92 -7.14 1.67
N VAL A 54 -3.25 -7.07 1.60
CA VAL A 54 -4.10 -8.28 1.55
C VAL A 54 -4.02 -8.97 0.19
N ILE A 55 -4.06 -8.21 -0.91
CA ILE A 55 -3.96 -8.78 -2.26
C ILE A 55 -2.57 -9.37 -2.51
N PHE A 56 -1.50 -8.75 -2.00
CA PHE A 56 -0.13 -9.24 -2.20
C PHE A 56 0.25 -10.49 -1.39
N LEU A 57 -0.66 -11.05 -0.60
CA LEU A 57 -0.44 -12.27 0.18
C LEU A 57 -0.77 -13.56 -0.60
N VAL A 58 -1.52 -13.46 -1.70
CA VAL A 58 -1.97 -14.59 -2.54
C VAL A 58 -1.12 -14.68 -3.81
#